data_AF-A0A1G2YEG1-F1
#
_entry.id   AF-A0A1G2YEG1-F1
#
_cell.length_a   1.000
_cell.length_b   1.000
_cell.length_c   1.000
_cell.angle_alpha   90.00
_cell.angle_beta   90.00
_cell.angle_gamma   90.00
#
_symmetry.space_group_name_H-M   'P 1'
#
loop_
_entity.id
_entity.type
_entity.pdbx_description
1 polymer ?
#
loop_
_entity_poly.entity_id
_entity_poly.type
_entity_poly.pdbx_seq_one_letter_code
_entity_poly.pdbx_strand_id
1 'polypeptide(L)'
;MNMVFETFWTLINSPVGITAIITVVLWILNRIYAAKPLWQQYEGTIIAAVKFAEKEIPDGIANTSIARLDAALKYTVNIYEEMVQRRASNVELANFKEGIQIKHAELEQAGGLK
;
A
#
# COMPACT_ATOMS: atom_id res chain seq x y z
N MET A 1 2.45 17.76 45.51
CA MET A 1 2.25 17.73 44.05
C MET A 1 3.28 18.68 43.46
N ASN A 2 4.04 18.29 42.42
CA ASN A 2 5.14 19.11 41.93
C ASN A 2 4.60 20.28 41.07
N MET A 3 5.06 21.50 41.32
CA MET A 3 4.63 22.74 40.63
C MET A 3 4.72 22.65 39.09
N VAL A 4 5.70 21.88 38.60
CA VAL A 4 5.88 21.57 37.17
C VAL A 4 4.69 20.78 36.60
N PHE A 5 4.19 19.79 37.35
CA PHE A 5 3.07 18.97 36.94
C PHE A 5 1.77 19.79 36.90
N GLU A 6 1.53 20.64 37.90
CA GLU A 6 0.33 21.50 37.93
C GLU A 6 0.33 22.50 36.79
N THR A 7 1.47 23.16 36.54
CA THR A 7 1.59 24.12 35.43
C THR A 7 1.35 23.45 34.07
N PHE A 8 1.91 22.27 33.87
CA PHE A 8 1.70 21.47 32.67
C PHE A 8 0.22 21.03 32.53
N TRP A 9 -0.39 20.59 33.63
CA TRP A 9 -1.78 20.16 33.66
C TRP A 9 -2.76 21.30 33.38
N THR A 10 -2.51 22.49 33.91
CA THR A 10 -3.31 23.68 33.63
C THR A 10 -3.14 24.15 32.18
N LEU A 11 -1.92 24.08 31.64
CA LEU A 11 -1.65 24.46 30.25
C LEU A 11 -2.39 23.55 29.26
N ILE A 12 -2.33 22.24 29.46
CA ILE A 12 -3.04 21.26 28.62
C ILE A 12 -4.56 21.43 28.69
N ASN A 13 -5.09 21.70 29.88
CA ASN A 13 -6.54 21.90 30.08
C ASN A 13 -7.02 23.33 29.77
N SER A 14 -6.13 24.21 29.29
CA SER A 14 -6.52 25.53 28.80
C SER A 14 -7.12 25.46 27.39
N PRO A 15 -7.91 26.45 26.95
CA PRO A 15 -8.41 26.51 25.57
C PRO A 15 -7.29 26.36 24.53
N VAL A 16 -6.15 27.01 24.75
CA VAL A 16 -4.99 26.94 23.86
C VAL A 16 -4.38 25.53 23.83
N GLY A 17 -4.23 24.89 24.99
CA GLY A 17 -3.71 23.52 25.11
C GLY A 17 -4.61 22.50 24.42
N ILE A 18 -5.92 22.59 24.62
CA ILE A 18 -6.91 21.73 23.97
C ILE A 18 -6.87 21.91 22.46
N THR A 19 -6.84 23.17 21.96
CA THR A 19 -6.73 23.43 20.52
C THR A 19 -5.46 22.84 19.93
N ALA A 20 -4.30 23.01 20.59
CA ALA A 20 -3.04 22.45 20.13
C ALA A 20 -3.10 20.92 20.03
N ILE A 21 -3.68 20.24 21.04
CA ILE A 21 -3.86 18.79 21.02
C ILE A 21 -4.77 18.36 19.86
N ILE A 22 -5.92 19.02 19.68
CA ILE A 22 -6.84 18.72 18.58
C ILE A 22 -6.12 18.88 17.23
N THR A 23 -5.34 19.94 17.04
CA THR A 23 -4.57 20.15 15.80
C THR A 23 -3.55 19.03 15.57
N VAL A 24 -2.81 18.62 16.60
CA VAL A 24 -1.83 17.52 16.49
C VAL A 24 -2.54 16.20 16.17
N VAL A 25 -3.65 15.90 16.84
CA VAL A 25 -4.45 14.70 16.59
C VAL A 25 -4.97 14.69 15.15
N LEU A 26 -5.55 15.78 14.67
CA LEU A 26 -6.03 15.90 13.29
C LEU A 26 -4.90 15.77 12.28
N TRP A 27 -3.72 16.32 12.56
CA TRP A 27 -2.54 16.17 11.70
C TRP A 27 -2.08 14.70 11.62
N ILE A 28 -2.05 13.98 12.74
CA ILE A 28 -1.71 12.55 12.78
C ILE A 28 -2.76 11.73 12.01
N LEU A 29 -4.05 11.97 12.25
CA LEU A 29 -5.12 11.27 11.54
C LEU A 29 -5.03 11.51 10.04
N ASN A 30 -4.86 12.76 9.60
CA ASN A 30 -4.65 13.08 8.19
C ASN A 30 -3.43 12.35 7.62
N ARG A 31 -2.34 12.23 8.39
CA ARG A 31 -1.15 11.50 7.95
C ARG A 31 -1.39 10.01 7.81
N ILE A 32 -2.13 9.39 8.73
CA ILE A 32 -2.47 7.95 8.69
C ILE A 32 -3.44 7.68 7.54
N TYR A 33 -4.50 8.46 7.41
CA TYR A 33 -5.50 8.28 6.35
C TYR A 33 -4.99 8.65 4.95
N ALA A 34 -3.97 9.51 4.86
CA ALA A 34 -3.28 9.79 3.60
C ALA A 34 -2.17 8.78 3.26
N ALA A 35 -1.89 7.80 4.13
CA ALA A 35 -0.90 6.77 3.84
C ALA A 35 -1.41 5.88 2.70
N LYS A 36 -0.78 6.02 1.53
CA LYS A 36 -1.11 5.21 0.36
C LYS A 36 -0.88 3.73 0.65
N PRO A 37 -1.76 2.82 0.18
CA PRO A 37 -1.50 1.38 0.17
C PRO A 37 -0.11 1.06 -0.38
N LEU A 38 0.54 0.02 0.15
CA LEU A 38 1.88 -0.38 -0.27
C LEU A 38 1.95 -0.60 -1.79
N TRP A 39 0.94 -1.24 -2.37
CA TRP A 39 0.89 -1.51 -3.81
C TRP A 39 0.93 -0.24 -4.67
N GLN A 40 0.41 0.89 -4.20
CA GLN A 40 0.48 2.16 -4.93
C GLN A 40 1.90 2.69 -5.03
N GLN A 41 2.76 2.36 -4.06
CA GLN A 41 4.18 2.72 -4.12
C GLN A 41 4.93 1.89 -5.17
N TYR A 42 4.42 0.70 -5.50
CA TYR A 42 4.97 -0.23 -6.48
C TYR A 42 4.12 -0.33 -7.75
N GLU A 43 3.27 0.66 -8.02
CA GLU A 43 2.31 0.62 -9.13
C GLU A 43 2.99 0.38 -10.48
N GLY A 44 4.11 1.06 -10.74
CA GLY A 44 4.89 0.86 -11.97
C GLY A 44 5.42 -0.57 -12.11
N THR A 45 5.92 -1.15 -11.01
CA THR A 45 6.38 -2.54 -10.97
C THR A 45 5.24 -3.51 -11.21
N ILE A 46 4.07 -3.28 -10.61
CA ILE A 46 2.87 -4.09 -10.78
C ILE A 46 2.41 -4.06 -12.24
N ILE A 47 2.34 -2.88 -12.87
CA ILE A 47 1.96 -2.75 -14.28
C ILE A 47 2.95 -3.52 -15.17
N ALA A 48 4.25 -3.39 -14.92
CA ALA A 48 5.27 -4.13 -15.66
C ALA A 48 5.12 -5.65 -15.47
N ALA A 49 4.88 -6.10 -14.23
CA ALA A 49 4.68 -7.50 -13.89
C ALA A 49 3.44 -8.09 -14.56
N VAL A 50 2.32 -7.36 -14.57
CA VAL A 50 1.09 -7.77 -15.25
C VAL A 50 1.33 -7.92 -16.75
N LYS A 51 1.92 -6.91 -17.40
CA LYS A 51 2.22 -6.98 -18.85
C LYS A 51 3.19 -8.11 -19.19
N PHE A 52 4.20 -8.31 -18.35
CA PHE A 52 5.11 -9.43 -18.50
C PHE A 52 4.38 -10.77 -18.41
N ALA A 53 3.50 -10.94 -17.42
CA ALA A 53 2.72 -12.16 -17.24
C ALA A 53 1.75 -12.43 -18.41
N GLU A 54 1.08 -11.39 -18.92
CA GLU A 54 0.22 -11.48 -20.11
C GLU A 54 0.99 -11.97 -21.34
N LYS A 55 2.22 -11.48 -21.52
CA LYS A 55 3.08 -11.85 -22.65
C LYS A 55 3.63 -13.28 -22.53
N GLU A 56 4.06 -13.68 -21.34
CA GLU A 56 4.72 -14.98 -21.12
C GLU A 56 3.74 -16.14 -21.08
N ILE A 57 2.51 -15.92 -20.59
CA ILE A 57 1.52 -16.98 -20.40
C ILE A 57 0.50 -16.91 -21.54
N PRO A 58 0.51 -17.86 -22.49
CA PRO A 58 -0.37 -17.83 -23.65
C PRO A 58 -1.84 -18.07 -23.27
N ASP A 59 -2.74 -17.59 -24.12
CA ASP A 59 -4.18 -17.86 -24.00
C ASP A 59 -4.51 -19.35 -24.20
N GLY A 60 -5.66 -19.77 -23.67
CA GLY A 60 -6.23 -21.09 -23.93
C GLY A 60 -5.69 -22.23 -23.05
N ILE A 61 -4.81 -21.93 -22.09
CA ILE A 61 -4.44 -22.89 -21.05
C ILE A 61 -5.45 -22.89 -19.91
N ALA A 62 -5.64 -24.04 -19.25
CA ALA A 62 -6.49 -24.11 -18.07
C ALA A 62 -5.99 -23.13 -17.00
N ASN A 63 -6.90 -22.33 -16.43
CA ASN A 63 -6.61 -21.32 -15.40
C ASN A 63 -5.63 -20.21 -15.84
N THR A 64 -5.59 -19.85 -17.13
CA THR A 64 -4.73 -18.79 -17.69
C THR A 64 -4.70 -17.53 -16.82
N SER A 65 -5.86 -16.97 -16.47
CA SER A 65 -5.96 -15.72 -15.70
C SER A 65 -5.35 -15.83 -14.31
N ILE A 66 -5.54 -16.96 -13.63
CA ILE A 66 -4.95 -17.20 -12.30
C ILE A 66 -3.44 -17.33 -12.42
N ALA A 67 -2.95 -18.02 -13.44
CA ALA A 67 -1.51 -18.16 -13.69
C ALA A 67 -0.84 -16.79 -13.95
N ARG A 68 -1.50 -15.90 -14.70
CA ARG A 68 -1.02 -14.53 -14.94
C ARG A 68 -0.96 -13.69 -13.67
N LEU A 69 -2.01 -13.73 -12.86
CA LEU A 69 -2.04 -13.02 -11.57
C LEU A 69 -0.97 -13.55 -10.60
N ASP A 70 -0.75 -14.87 -10.55
CA ASP A 70 0.29 -15.48 -9.72
C ASP A 70 1.71 -15.12 -10.20
N ALA A 71 1.95 -15.12 -11.51
CA ALA A 71 3.22 -14.70 -12.10
C ALA A 71 3.51 -13.23 -11.80
N ALA A 72 2.52 -12.35 -11.97
CA ALA A 72 2.65 -10.93 -11.65
C ALA A 72 2.93 -10.71 -10.15
N LEU A 73 2.29 -11.50 -9.27
CA LEU A 73 2.53 -11.46 -7.83
C LEU A 73 3.96 -11.86 -7.48
N LYS A 74 4.43 -13.00 -7.99
CA LYS A 74 5.80 -13.48 -7.75
C LYS A 74 6.83 -12.45 -8.20
N TYR A 75 6.65 -11.88 -9.38
CA TYR A 75 7.53 -10.83 -9.90
C TYR A 75 7.56 -9.62 -8.97
N THR A 76 6.39 -9.08 -8.60
CA THR A 76 6.28 -7.90 -7.75
C THR A 76 6.90 -8.13 -6.37
N VAL A 77 6.60 -9.29 -5.77
CA VAL A 77 7.12 -9.67 -4.45
C VAL A 77 8.63 -9.87 -4.48
N ASN A 78 9.19 -10.49 -5.51
CA ASN A 78 10.64 -10.65 -5.62
C ASN A 78 11.36 -9.29 -5.60
N ILE A 79 10.89 -8.32 -6.38
CA ILE A 79 11.48 -6.96 -6.38
C ILE A 79 11.29 -6.29 -5.01
N TYR A 80 10.13 -6.43 -4.40
CA TYR A 80 9.88 -5.90 -3.07
C TYR A 80 10.86 -6.46 -2.03
N GLU A 81 11.02 -7.79 -2.01
CA GLU A 81 11.89 -8.49 -1.07
C GLU A 81 13.37 -8.16 -1.30
N GLU A 82 13.79 -7.99 -2.55
CA GLU A 82 15.14 -7.50 -2.91
C GLU A 82 15.36 -6.07 -2.40
N MET A 83 14.37 -5.18 -2.52
CA MET A 83 14.52 -3.79 -2.07
C MET A 83 14.54 -3.66 -0.54
N VAL A 84 13.72 -4.43 0.16
CA VAL A 84 13.59 -4.35 1.63
C VAL A 84 14.49 -5.36 2.35
N GLN A 85 15.21 -6.22 1.62
CA GLN A 85 16.14 -7.23 2.14
C GLN A 85 15.50 -8.15 3.20
N ARG A 86 14.21 -8.47 3.01
CA ARG A 86 13.46 -9.38 3.87
C ARG A 86 12.30 -9.99 3.09
N ARG A 87 11.75 -11.08 3.64
CA ARG A 87 10.51 -11.67 3.14
C ARG A 87 9.31 -10.74 3.33
N ALA A 88 8.40 -10.77 2.37
CA ALA A 88 7.11 -10.13 2.46
C ALA A 88 6.25 -10.82 3.53
N SER A 89 5.65 -10.04 4.41
CA SER A 89 4.64 -10.51 5.35
C SER A 89 3.33 -10.82 4.65
N ASN A 90 2.45 -11.58 5.30
CA ASN A 90 1.13 -11.91 4.77
C ASN A 90 0.27 -10.67 4.44
N VAL A 91 0.42 -9.59 5.23
CA VAL A 91 -0.28 -8.33 5.01
C VAL A 91 0.21 -7.65 3.73
N GLU A 92 1.51 -7.66 3.49
CA GLU A 92 2.11 -7.07 2.29
C GLU A 92 1.78 -7.88 1.05
N LEU A 93 1.81 -9.22 1.16
CA LEU A 93 1.36 -10.11 0.09
C LEU A 93 -0.11 -9.86 -0.28
N ALA A 94 -0.99 -9.70 0.71
CA ALA A 94 -2.39 -9.36 0.46
C ALA A 94 -2.54 -8.00 -0.23
N ASN A 95 -1.75 -7.01 0.20
CA ASN A 95 -1.76 -5.68 -0.41
C ASN A 95 -1.30 -5.70 -1.87
N PHE A 96 -0.24 -6.46 -2.20
CA PHE A 96 0.20 -6.63 -3.58
C PHE A 96 -0.82 -7.39 -4.44
N LYS A 97 -1.46 -8.43 -3.89
CA LYS A 97 -2.55 -9.14 -4.59
C LYS A 97 -3.68 -8.20 -4.98
N GLU A 98 -4.12 -7.36 -4.05
CA GLU A 98 -5.14 -6.34 -4.29
C GLU A 98 -4.72 -5.37 -5.41
N GLY A 99 -3.52 -4.80 -5.30
CA GLY A 99 -3.01 -3.87 -6.32
C GLY A 99 -2.87 -4.49 -7.71
N ILE A 100 -2.44 -5.76 -7.79
CA ILE A 100 -2.35 -6.49 -9.05
C ILE A 100 -3.73 -6.70 -9.66
N GLN A 101 -4.73 -7.10 -8.87
CA GLN A 101 -6.10 -7.27 -9.37
C GLN A 101 -6.68 -5.95 -9.89
N ILE A 102 -6.48 -4.86 -9.16
CA ILE A 102 -6.93 -3.52 -9.57
C ILE A 102 -6.26 -3.12 -10.89
N LYS A 103 -4.93 -3.20 -10.97
CA LYS A 103 -4.19 -2.75 -12.16
C LYS A 103 -4.41 -3.65 -13.36
N HIS A 104 -4.58 -4.96 -13.15
CA HIS A 104 -4.97 -5.89 -14.20
C HIS A 104 -6.33 -5.50 -14.81
N ALA A 105 -7.35 -5.28 -13.97
CA ALA A 105 -8.67 -4.86 -14.42
C ALA A 105 -8.66 -3.50 -15.14
N GLU A 106 -7.89 -2.53 -14.63
CA GLU A 106 -7.73 -1.22 -15.29
C GLU A 106 -7.06 -1.36 -16.67
N LEU A 107 -6.01 -2.18 -16.78
CA LEU A 107 -5.33 -2.44 -18.05
C LEU A 107 -6.24 -3.20 -19.02
N GLU A 108 -7.06 -4.13 -18.55
CA GLU A 108 -8.05 -4.84 -19.35
C GLU A 108 -9.06 -3.87 -19.94
N GLN A 109 -9.66 -3.02 -19.10
CA GLN A 109 -10.63 -2.00 -19.53
C GLN A 109 -10.03 -0.99 -20.52
N ALA A 110 -8.76 -0.64 -20.34
CA ALA A 110 -8.05 0.28 -21.22
C ALA A 110 -7.55 -0.37 -22.54
N GLY A 111 -7.69 -1.69 -22.71
CA GLY A 111 -7.09 -2.43 -23.83
C GLY A 111 -5.55 -2.43 -23.82
N GLY A 112 -4.97 -2.26 -22.63
CA GLY A 112 -3.53 -2.17 -22.35
C GLY A 112 -2.86 -3.50 -22.00
N LEU A 113 -3.61 -4.60 -21.96
CA LEU A 113 -3.08 -5.96 -21.91
C LEU A 113 -2.62 -6.34 -23.34
N LYS A 114 -1.34 -6.15 -23.63
CA LYS A 114 -0.68 -6.52 -24.89
C LYS A 114 0.73 -7.00 -24.63
#